data_AF-A0A1G3UWT2-F1
#
_entry.id   AF-A0A1G3UWT2-F1
#
_cell.length_a   1.000
_cell.length_b   1.000
_cell.length_c   1.000
_cell.angle_alpha   90.00
_cell.angle_beta   90.00
_cell.angle_gamma   90.00
#
_symmetry.space_group_name_H-M   'P 1'
#
loop_
_entity.id
_entity.type
_entity.pdbx_description
1 polymer ?
#
loop_
_entity_poly.entity_id
_entity_poly.type
_entity_poly.pdbx_seq_one_letter_code
_entity_poly.pdbx_strand_id
1 'polypeptide(L)' 'MICAIELKGYKPEDRIGLKVYQYGLDKGVLLRPLGHVVYFMPPYIITLDECDKMIDTAYDAVKSLL' A
#
# COMPACT_ATOMS: atom_id res chain seq x y z
N MET A 1 2.99 -5.31 13.33
CA MET A 1 2.49 -4.09 12.66
C MET A 1 3.68 -3.23 12.37
N ILE A 2 4.00 -2.98 11.09
CA ILE A 2 5.21 -2.22 10.74
C ILE A 2 4.86 -0.77 10.41
N CYS A 3 3.82 -0.51 9.62
CA CYS A 3 3.51 0.84 9.16
C CYS A 3 2.06 0.98 8.66
N ALA A 4 1.54 2.20 8.76
CA ALA A 4 0.34 2.63 8.05
C ALA A 4 0.58 4.04 7.51
N ILE A 5 0.16 4.29 6.27
CA ILE A 5 0.32 5.58 5.59
C ILE A 5 -1.05 6.11 5.24
N GLU A 6 -1.39 7.29 5.77
CA GLU A 6 -2.61 8.01 5.41
C GLU A 6 -2.36 8.89 4.18
N LEU A 7 -3.14 8.69 3.12
CA LEU A 7 -3.07 9.49 1.91
C LEU A 7 -3.91 10.76 2.07
N LYS A 8 -3.24 11.89 2.33
CA LYS A 8 -3.91 13.19 2.44
C LYS A 8 -4.50 13.63 1.09
N GLY A 9 -5.59 14.39 1.16
CA GLY A 9 -6.29 14.90 -0.04
C GLY A 9 -7.38 13.97 -0.58
N TYR A 10 -7.50 12.76 -0.03
CA TYR A 10 -8.57 11.81 -0.33
C TYR A 10 -9.48 11.64 0.88
N LYS A 11 -10.75 11.36 0.62
CA LYS A 11 -11.71 10.96 1.66
C LYS A 11 -11.83 9.43 1.70
N PRO A 12 -12.28 8.84 2.82
CA PRO A 12 -12.50 7.39 2.90
C PRO A 12 -13.44 6.84 1.81
N GLU A 13 -14.42 7.64 1.38
CA GLU A 13 -15.42 7.26 0.37
C GLU A 13 -14.82 7.13 -1.05
N ASP A 14 -13.68 7.80 -1.32
CA ASP A 14 -12.97 7.70 -2.59
C ASP A 14 -12.34 6.30 -2.78
N ARG A 15 -12.23 5.53 -1.69
CA ARG A 15 -11.69 4.17 -1.66
C ARG A 15 -10.31 4.09 -2.34
N ILE A 16 -9.52 5.17 -2.22
CA ILE A 16 -8.22 5.27 -2.90
C ILE A 16 -7.26 4.16 -2.47
N GLY A 17 -7.33 3.73 -1.21
CA GLY A 17 -6.55 2.60 -0.71
C GLY A 17 -6.90 1.29 -1.41
N LEU A 18 -8.14 1.11 -1.89
CA LEU A 18 -8.55 -0.08 -2.66
C LEU A 18 -7.86 -0.12 -4.03
N LYS A 19 -7.68 1.03 -4.68
CA LYS A 19 -6.94 1.12 -5.96
C LYS A 19 -5.46 0.78 -5.75
N VAL A 20 -4.86 1.32 -4.70
CA VAL A 20 -3.47 0.99 -4.31
C VAL A 20 -3.33 -0.50 -4.02
N TYR A 21 -4.29 -1.09 -3.30
CA TYR A 21 -4.33 -2.52 -3.05
C TYR A 21 -4.39 -3.36 -4.33
N GLN A 22 -5.25 -3.00 -5.30
CA GLN A 22 -5.37 -3.72 -6.56
C GLN A 22 -4.06 -3.68 -7.36
N TYR A 23 -3.45 -2.50 -7.48
CA TYR A 23 -2.14 -2.36 -8.10
C TYR A 23 -1.09 -3.24 -7.41
N GLY A 24 -1.05 -3.21 -6.07
CA GLY A 24 -0.13 -4.03 -5.29
C GLY A 24 -0.34 -5.52 -5.54
N LEU A 25 -1.60 -5.97 -5.57
CA LEU A 25 -1.96 -7.37 -5.81
C LEU A 25 -1.45 -7.85 -7.18
N ASP A 26 -1.60 -7.03 -8.22
CA ASP A 26 -1.11 -7.33 -9.58
C ASP A 26 0.43 -7.44 -9.65
N LYS A 27 1.14 -6.85 -8.69
CA LYS A 27 2.62 -6.92 -8.55
C LYS A 27 3.07 -7.96 -7.52
N GLY A 28 2.14 -8.72 -6.95
CA GLY A 28 2.41 -9.74 -5.93
C GLY A 28 2.72 -9.17 -4.55
N VAL A 29 2.20 -7.99 -4.22
CA VAL A 29 2.31 -7.35 -2.91
C VAL A 29 0.92 -7.25 -2.28
N LEU A 30 0.71 -7.95 -1.16
CA LEU A 30 -0.56 -7.93 -0.45
C LEU A 30 -0.61 -6.76 0.54
N LEU A 31 -1.42 -5.76 0.23
CA LEU A 31 -1.68 -4.61 1.11
C LEU A 31 -3.05 -4.77 1.78
N ARG A 32 -3.28 -4.09 2.91
CA ARG A 32 -4.63 -4.02 3.51
C ARG A 32 -5.20 -2.62 3.28
N PRO A 33 -6.23 -2.45 2.44
CA PRO A 33 -6.85 -1.15 2.22
C PRO A 33 -7.80 -0.80 3.37
N LEU A 34 -7.70 0.42 3.91
CA LEU A 34 -8.62 0.96 4.91
C LEU A 34 -9.01 2.40 4.51
N GLY A 35 -10.04 2.55 3.66
CA GLY A 35 -10.45 3.85 3.13
C GLY A 35 -9.33 4.49 2.30
N HIS A 36 -8.76 5.59 2.80
CA HIS A 36 -7.61 6.30 2.25
C HIS A 36 -6.28 5.98 2.96
N VAL A 37 -6.24 4.92 3.77
CA VAL A 37 -5.03 4.45 4.47
C VAL A 37 -4.51 3.17 3.80
N VAL A 38 -3.20 3.15 3.54
CA VAL A 38 -2.45 1.97 3.09
C VAL A 38 -1.77 1.32 4.29
N TYR A 39 -2.10 0.08 4.59
CA TYR A 39 -1.63 -0.63 5.79
C TYR A 39 -0.72 -1.81 5.44
N PHE A 40 0.42 -1.89 6.13
CA PHE A 40 1.47 -2.88 5.90
C PHE A 40 1.62 -3.83 7.09
N MET A 41 1.51 -5.14 6.83
CA MET A 41 1.70 -6.19 7.83
C MET A 41 2.46 -7.38 7.25
N PRO A 42 3.74 -7.21 6.93
CA PRO A 42 4.56 -8.33 6.49
C PRO A 42 4.86 -9.30 7.66
N PRO A 43 5.32 -10.52 7.35
CA PRO A 43 5.78 -11.46 8.36
C PRO A 43 7.04 -10.94 9.09
N TYR A 44 7.31 -11.42 10.31
CA TYR A 44 8.47 -11.00 11.08
C TYR A 44 9.83 -11.41 10.49
N ILE A 45 9.82 -12.34 9.54
CA ILE A 45 11.02 -12.82 8.85
C ILE A 45 11.29 -12.08 7.53
N ILE A 46 10.52 -11.02 7.23
CA ILE A 46 10.67 -10.25 5.98
C ILE A 46 12.11 -9.71 5.84
N THR A 47 12.65 -9.78 4.63
CA THR A 47 13.98 -9.23 4.31
C THR A 47 13.92 -7.75 3.96
N LEU A 48 15.07 -7.08 3.89
CA LEU A 48 15.14 -5.68 3.44
C LEU A 48 14.69 -5.55 1.97
N ASP A 49 15.11 -6.46 1.10
CA ASP A 49 14.71 -6.45 -0.31
C ASP A 49 13.19 -6.64 -0.50
N GLU A 50 12.56 -7.47 0.33
CA GLU A 50 11.10 -7.63 0.36
C GLU A 50 10.39 -6.38 0.89
N CYS A 51 10.99 -5.71 1.88
CA CYS A 51 10.51 -4.40 2.35
C CYS A 51 10.56 -3.36 1.24
N ASP A 52 11.69 -3.25 0.54
CA ASP A 52 11.89 -2.32 -0.57
C ASP A 52 10.84 -2.57 -1.66
N LYS A 53 10.69 -3.83 -2.10
CA LYS A 53 9.65 -4.20 -3.08
C LYS A 53 8.25 -3.79 -2.62
N MET A 54 7.90 -4.03 -1.36
CA MET A 54 6.58 -3.72 -0.81
C MET A 54 6.32 -2.21 -0.79
N ILE A 55 7.31 -1.42 -0.37
CA ILE A 55 7.20 0.04 -0.27
C ILE A 55 7.21 0.68 -1.67
N ASP A 56 8.11 0.27 -2.55
CA ASP A 56 8.20 0.77 -3.93
C ASP A 56 6.90 0.51 -4.69
N THR A 57 6.33 -0.69 -4.55
CA THR A 57 5.06 -1.04 -5.18
C THR A 57 3.92 -0.13 -4.70
N ALA A 58 3.85 0.14 -3.39
CA ALA A 58 2.83 1.04 -2.83
C ALA A 58 3.06 2.50 -3.28
N TYR A 59 4.30 2.93 -3.36
CA TYR A 59 4.66 4.27 -3.85
C TYR A 59 4.31 4.45 -5.33
N ASP A 60 4.66 3.49 -6.18
CA ASP A 60 4.33 3.51 -7.60
C ASP A 60 2.81 3.49 -7.83
N ALA A 61 2.08 2.72 -7.04
CA ALA A 61 0.62 2.74 -7.05
C ALA A 61 0.08 4.14 -6.77
N VAL A 62 0.56 4.80 -5.72
CA VAL A 62 0.14 6.18 -5.37
C VAL A 62 0.53 7.17 -6.47
N LYS A 63 1.72 7.05 -7.03
CA LYS A 63 2.20 7.91 -8.13
C LYS A 63 1.35 7.73 -9.40
N SER A 64 0.85 6.53 -9.66
CA SER A 64 -0.05 6.26 -10.80
C SER A 64 -1.45 6.86 -10.67
N LEU A 65 -1.80 7.37 -9.48
CA LEU A 65 -3.07 8.03 -9.20
C LEU A 65 -3.01 9.56 -9.38
N LEU A 66 -1.81 10.13 -9.57
CA LEU A 66 -1.56 11.52 -9.94
C LEU A 66 -1.73 11.72 -11.44
#